data_AF-A0A0K6G8K1-F1
#
_entry.id   AF-A0A0K6G8K1-F1
#
_cell.length_a   1.000
_cell.length_b   1.000
_cell.length_c   1.000
_cell.angle_alpha   90.00
_cell.angle_beta   90.00
_cell.angle_gamma   90.00
#
_symmetry.space_group_name_H-M   'P 1'
#
loop_
_entity.id
_entity.type
_entity.pdbx_description
1 polymer ?
#
loop_
_entity_poly.entity_id
_entity_poly.type
_entity_poly.pdbx_seq_one_letter_code
_entity_poly.pdbx_strand_id
1 'polypeptide(L)'
;MFTRAQPASRFYNPYEELAMQQELQRRRQVEAYLRRQHEAEEIERRRHEYAAAVRAEYERRQRAELERRRQAELQRRRQAHQGRGRHSMYDGGLESLFDGLYGGQSSRQARPWSHMHEAHQPNFTTRKSPAPTPSRDPVSTPVPVSTPVPVPTPTDPKPEEEPQIDTAPSHAAIQSVLSSLTALQSEFTFPTQLDFQPGSSKLAYTPDNAPLHGYEHALTGLLTKLDAVESYGDGEIRRARKEAVKTIEKELERLDEMKLCITTST
;
A
#
# COMPACT_ATOMS: atom_id res chain seq x y z
N MET A 1 70.19 -17.01 -73.72
CA MET A 1 69.34 -15.82 -73.50
C MET A 1 68.37 -16.13 -72.37
N PHE A 2 68.75 -15.89 -71.11
CA PHE A 2 67.86 -16.12 -69.96
C PHE A 2 67.40 -14.77 -69.40
N THR A 3 66.15 -14.40 -69.69
CA THR A 3 65.45 -13.25 -69.11
C THR A 3 64.97 -13.63 -67.71
N ARG A 4 65.65 -13.08 -66.70
CA ARG A 4 65.28 -13.25 -65.30
C ARG A 4 64.12 -12.32 -64.99
N ALA A 5 62.91 -12.87 -64.88
CA ALA A 5 61.74 -12.13 -64.40
C ALA A 5 61.97 -11.69 -62.94
N GLN A 6 61.96 -10.39 -62.70
CA GLN A 6 62.05 -9.85 -61.33
C GLN A 6 60.74 -10.16 -60.58
N PRO A 7 60.79 -10.62 -59.32
CA PRO A 7 59.59 -10.76 -58.52
C PRO A 7 59.01 -9.37 -58.25
N ALA A 8 57.72 -9.19 -58.54
CA ALA A 8 56.99 -7.97 -58.22
C ALA A 8 57.02 -7.78 -56.69
N SER A 9 57.84 -6.86 -56.22
CA SER A 9 57.87 -6.44 -54.82
C SER A 9 56.50 -5.88 -54.44
N ARG A 10 55.71 -6.66 -53.71
CA ARG A 10 54.54 -6.13 -52.99
C ARG A 10 55.09 -5.17 -51.94
N PHE A 11 54.96 -3.87 -52.20
CA PHE A 11 55.21 -2.84 -51.22
C PHE A 11 54.28 -3.06 -50.04
N TYR A 12 54.82 -3.60 -48.94
CA TYR A 12 54.11 -3.69 -47.68
C TYR A 12 53.93 -2.27 -47.15
N ASN A 13 52.67 -1.81 -47.10
CA ASN A 13 52.32 -0.51 -46.53
C ASN A 13 51.89 -0.70 -45.07
N PRO A 14 52.75 -0.41 -44.07
CA PRO A 14 52.47 -0.66 -42.66
C PRO A 14 51.24 0.12 -42.13
N TYR A 15 50.81 1.17 -42.83
CA TYR A 15 49.59 1.90 -42.49
C TYR A 15 48.31 1.16 -42.86
N GLU A 16 48.36 0.23 -43.82
CA GLU A 16 47.19 -0.56 -44.25
C GLU A 16 46.80 -1.59 -43.19
N GLU A 17 47.79 -2.21 -42.54
CA GLU A 17 47.56 -3.17 -41.45
C GLU A 17 47.00 -2.49 -40.18
N LEU A 18 47.51 -1.29 -39.85
CA LEU A 18 46.98 -0.50 -38.73
C LEU A 18 45.53 -0.07 -38.97
N ALA A 19 45.20 0.39 -40.18
CA ALA A 19 43.85 0.77 -40.55
C ALA A 19 42.90 -0.45 -40.48
N MET A 20 43.36 -1.61 -40.95
CA MET A 20 42.58 -2.85 -40.88
C MET A 20 42.35 -3.30 -39.43
N GLN A 21 43.37 -3.17 -38.57
CA GLN A 21 43.26 -3.48 -37.14
C GLN A 21 42.28 -2.54 -36.43
N GLN A 22 42.30 -1.25 -36.77
CA GLN A 22 41.38 -0.26 -36.23
C GLN A 22 39.93 -0.55 -36.66
N GLU A 23 39.70 -0.93 -37.91
CA GLU A 23 38.36 -1.31 -38.39
C GLU A 23 37.86 -2.59 -37.71
N LEU A 24 38.73 -3.59 -37.50
CA LEU A 24 38.38 -4.80 -36.77
C LEU A 24 37.99 -4.50 -35.32
N GLN A 25 38.73 -3.60 -34.66
CA GLN A 25 38.41 -3.15 -33.32
C GLN A 25 37.07 -2.41 -33.27
N ARG A 26 36.79 -1.54 -34.24
CA ARG A 26 35.51 -0.85 -34.38
C ARG A 26 34.34 -1.82 -34.57
N ARG A 27 34.49 -2.82 -35.44
CA ARG A 27 33.48 -3.86 -35.68
C ARG A 27 33.16 -4.65 -34.40
N ARG A 28 34.19 -5.06 -33.66
CA ARG A 28 34.01 -5.74 -32.36
C ARG A 28 33.24 -4.89 -31.35
N GLN A 29 33.51 -3.59 -31.31
CA GLN A 29 32.78 -2.68 -30.43
C GLN A 29 31.31 -2.57 -30.83
N VAL A 30 31.02 -2.46 -32.13
CA VAL A 30 29.64 -2.41 -32.66
C VAL A 30 28.89 -3.72 -32.38
N GLU A 31 29.50 -4.87 -32.64
CA GLU A 31 28.89 -6.17 -32.34
C GLU A 31 28.62 -6.35 -30.84
N ALA A 32 29.56 -5.96 -29.98
CA ALA A 32 29.37 -6.00 -28.53
C ALA A 32 28.26 -5.04 -28.05
N TYR A 33 28.10 -3.90 -28.72
CA TYR A 33 27.00 -2.98 -28.45
C TYR A 33 25.65 -3.60 -28.83
N LEU A 34 25.52 -4.13 -30.06
CA LEU A 34 24.29 -4.77 -30.53
C LEU A 34 23.90 -5.99 -29.68
N ARG A 35 24.89 -6.80 -29.26
CA ARG A 35 24.65 -7.93 -28.36
C ARG A 35 24.07 -7.47 -27.02
N ARG A 36 24.62 -6.41 -26.42
CA ARG A 36 24.12 -5.84 -25.16
C ARG A 36 22.71 -5.26 -25.31
N GLN A 37 22.41 -4.63 -26.45
CA GLN A 37 21.07 -4.15 -26.76
C GLN A 37 20.06 -5.31 -26.79
N HIS A 38 20.36 -6.37 -27.54
CA HIS A 38 19.47 -7.54 -27.62
C HIS A 38 19.30 -8.24 -26.25
N GLU A 39 20.37 -8.35 -25.46
CA GLU A 39 20.29 -8.90 -24.10
C GLU A 39 19.40 -8.04 -23.19
N ALA A 40 19.44 -6.71 -23.31
CA ALA A 40 18.58 -5.81 -22.56
C ALA A 40 17.10 -5.97 -22.95
N GLU A 41 16.80 -6.03 -24.25
CA GLU A 41 15.44 -6.26 -24.76
C GLU A 41 14.86 -7.60 -24.29
N GLU A 42 15.67 -8.66 -24.29
CA GLU A 42 15.30 -9.97 -23.74
C GLU A 42 14.97 -9.89 -22.24
N ILE A 43 15.80 -9.18 -21.48
CA ILE A 43 15.56 -8.98 -20.04
C ILE A 43 14.27 -8.21 -19.80
N GLU A 44 14.02 -7.15 -20.57
CA GLU A 44 12.77 -6.37 -20.48
C GLU A 44 11.56 -7.21 -20.84
N ARG A 45 11.63 -8.00 -21.93
CA ARG A 45 10.55 -8.91 -22.31
C ARG A 45 10.22 -9.89 -21.19
N ARG A 46 11.24 -10.52 -20.59
CA ARG A 46 11.06 -11.43 -19.44
C ARG A 46 10.44 -10.73 -18.24
N ARG A 47 10.82 -9.48 -17.96
CA ARG A 47 10.22 -8.68 -16.88
C ARG A 47 8.73 -8.42 -17.15
N HIS A 48 8.37 -8.08 -18.39
CA HIS A 48 6.98 -7.88 -18.79
C HIS A 48 6.17 -9.16 -18.69
N GLU A 49 6.70 -10.29 -19.17
CA GLU A 49 6.06 -11.61 -19.06
C GLU A 49 5.82 -11.99 -17.60
N TYR A 50 6.81 -11.81 -16.73
CA TYR A 50 6.67 -12.06 -15.30
C TYR A 50 5.61 -11.16 -14.66
N ALA A 51 5.63 -9.86 -14.96
CA ALA A 51 4.63 -8.93 -14.45
C ALA A 51 3.21 -9.29 -14.93
N ALA A 52 3.05 -9.71 -16.18
CA ALA A 52 1.78 -10.16 -16.73
C ALA A 52 1.31 -11.46 -16.05
N ALA A 53 2.20 -12.41 -15.80
CA ALA A 53 1.88 -13.65 -15.11
C ALA A 53 1.37 -13.41 -13.68
N VAL A 54 2.05 -12.52 -12.93
CA VAL A 54 1.62 -12.13 -11.58
C VAL A 54 0.24 -11.47 -11.60
N ARG A 55 -0.02 -10.56 -12.54
CA ARG A 55 -1.34 -9.93 -12.72
C ARG A 55 -2.42 -10.96 -13.03
N ALA A 56 -2.15 -11.89 -13.95
CA ALA A 56 -3.09 -12.95 -14.31
C ALA A 56 -3.40 -13.88 -13.12
N GLU A 57 -2.40 -14.18 -12.29
CA GLU A 57 -2.61 -14.95 -11.06
C GLU A 57 -3.52 -14.22 -10.08
N TYR A 58 -3.28 -12.91 -9.88
CA TYR A 58 -4.11 -12.07 -9.03
C TYR A 58 -5.57 -12.03 -9.51
N GLU A 59 -5.79 -11.86 -10.81
CA GLU A 59 -7.14 -11.90 -11.40
C GLU A 59 -7.81 -13.26 -11.22
N ARG A 60 -7.08 -14.38 -11.39
CA ARG A 60 -7.62 -15.72 -11.14
C ARG A 60 -8.09 -15.87 -9.70
N ARG A 61 -7.30 -15.40 -8.73
CA ARG A 61 -7.66 -15.41 -7.30
C ARG A 61 -8.92 -14.58 -7.03
N GLN A 62 -8.99 -13.37 -7.58
CA GLN A 62 -10.16 -12.50 -7.46
C GLN A 62 -11.43 -13.14 -8.05
N ARG A 63 -11.34 -13.75 -9.24
CA ARG A 63 -12.47 -14.45 -9.85
C ARG A 63 -12.93 -15.64 -9.01
N ALA A 64 -11.99 -16.46 -8.52
CA ALA A 64 -12.31 -17.59 -7.66
C ALA A 64 -12.96 -17.16 -6.34
N GLU A 65 -12.53 -16.03 -5.76
CA GLU A 65 -13.11 -15.47 -4.55
C GLU A 65 -14.54 -14.96 -4.79
N LEU A 66 -14.77 -14.24 -5.90
CA LEU A 66 -16.09 -13.79 -6.30
C LEU A 66 -17.05 -14.97 -6.54
N GLU A 67 -16.57 -16.03 -7.20
CA GLU A 67 -17.35 -17.26 -7.38
C GLU A 67 -17.68 -17.93 -6.05
N ARG A 68 -16.72 -18.05 -5.13
CA ARG A 68 -16.96 -18.56 -3.78
C ARG A 68 -18.01 -17.72 -3.04
N ARG A 69 -17.91 -16.39 -3.13
CA ARG A 69 -18.87 -15.47 -2.51
C ARG A 69 -20.27 -15.65 -3.09
N ARG A 70 -20.38 -15.76 -4.42
CA ARG A 70 -21.65 -16.02 -5.11
C ARG A 70 -22.25 -17.37 -4.71
N GLN A 71 -21.43 -18.42 -4.62
CA GLN A 71 -21.87 -19.74 -4.16
C GLN A 71 -22.35 -19.70 -2.71
N ALA A 72 -21.60 -19.03 -1.82
CA ALA A 72 -21.98 -18.87 -0.42
C ALA A 72 -23.29 -18.08 -0.26
N GLU A 73 -23.51 -17.05 -1.08
CA GLU A 73 -24.76 -16.29 -1.09
C GLU A 73 -25.94 -17.15 -1.56
N LEU A 74 -25.77 -17.92 -2.64
CA LEU A 74 -26.78 -18.87 -3.09
C LEU A 74 -27.09 -19.92 -2.01
N GLN A 75 -26.08 -20.41 -1.31
CA GLN A 75 -26.26 -21.35 -0.21
C GLN A 75 -27.00 -20.71 0.96
N ARG A 76 -26.65 -19.48 1.35
CA ARG A 76 -27.40 -18.69 2.36
C ARG A 76 -28.85 -18.50 1.95
N ARG A 77 -29.11 -18.12 0.70
CA ARG A 77 -30.48 -17.92 0.18
C ARG A 77 -31.29 -19.22 0.23
N ARG A 78 -30.68 -20.36 -0.16
CA ARG A 78 -31.32 -21.68 -0.03
C ARG A 78 -31.65 -22.02 1.42
N GLN A 79 -30.72 -21.79 2.35
CA GLN A 79 -30.95 -22.02 3.79
C GLN A 79 -32.07 -21.12 4.35
N ALA A 80 -32.12 -19.84 3.93
CA ALA A 80 -33.17 -18.91 4.35
C ALA A 80 -34.56 -19.37 3.89
N HIS A 81 -34.69 -19.87 2.66
CA HIS A 81 -35.95 -20.43 2.17
C HIS A 81 -36.37 -21.70 2.95
N GLN A 82 -35.43 -22.58 3.28
CA GLN A 82 -35.72 -23.75 4.13
C GLN A 82 -36.10 -23.37 5.56
N GLY A 83 -35.49 -22.31 6.12
CA GLY A 83 -35.82 -21.76 7.44
C GLY A 83 -37.20 -21.06 7.49
N ARG A 84 -37.59 -20.36 6.41
CA ARG A 84 -38.95 -19.79 6.26
C ARG A 84 -40.03 -20.87 6.13
N GLY A 85 -39.75 -21.98 5.44
CA GLY A 85 -40.70 -23.09 5.30
C GLY A 85 -41.08 -23.77 6.62
N ARG A 86 -40.32 -23.57 7.71
CA ARG A 86 -40.69 -24.07 9.05
C ARG A 86 -41.55 -23.10 9.87
N HIS A 87 -41.58 -21.81 9.52
CA HIS A 87 -42.43 -20.80 10.18
C HIS A 87 -43.60 -20.30 9.32
N SER A 88 -43.65 -20.67 8.03
CA SER A 88 -44.67 -20.22 7.08
C SER A 88 -45.81 -21.24 6.89
N MET A 89 -46.33 -21.79 7.99
CA MET A 89 -47.64 -22.49 7.99
C MET A 89 -48.62 -21.87 9.00
N TYR A 90 -48.15 -20.98 9.89
CA TYR A 90 -48.98 -20.33 10.92
C TYR A 90 -48.97 -18.80 10.85
N ASP A 91 -48.18 -18.19 9.95
CA ASP A 91 -47.94 -16.74 9.91
C ASP A 91 -48.77 -15.97 8.86
N GLY A 92 -49.74 -16.62 8.21
CA GLY A 92 -50.56 -15.95 7.18
C GLY A 92 -52.02 -16.37 7.10
N GLY A 93 -52.48 -17.22 8.02
CA GLY A 93 -53.82 -17.83 7.93
C GLY A 93 -54.83 -17.37 8.97
N LEU A 94 -54.39 -16.85 10.13
CA LEU A 94 -55.32 -16.55 11.23
C LEU A 94 -55.76 -15.08 11.27
N GLU A 95 -54.92 -14.12 10.88
CA GLU A 95 -55.32 -12.70 10.84
C GLU A 95 -56.36 -12.43 9.74
N SER A 96 -56.23 -13.08 8.57
CA SER A 96 -57.17 -12.92 7.46
C SER A 96 -58.54 -13.58 7.72
N LEU A 97 -58.58 -14.64 8.54
CA LEU A 97 -59.84 -15.28 8.96
C LEU A 97 -60.54 -14.51 10.09
N PHE A 98 -59.80 -13.82 10.96
CA PHE A 98 -60.38 -12.98 12.00
C PHE A 98 -61.03 -11.71 11.42
N ASP A 99 -60.43 -11.12 10.39
CA ASP A 99 -60.97 -9.93 9.72
C ASP A 99 -62.27 -10.23 8.94
N GLY A 100 -62.39 -11.43 8.36
CA GLY A 100 -63.61 -11.89 7.71
C GLY A 100 -64.74 -12.30 8.66
N LEU A 101 -64.43 -12.61 9.93
CA LEU A 101 -65.41 -13.09 10.91
C LEU A 101 -65.87 -12.00 11.90
N TYR A 102 -65.05 -10.96 12.14
CA TYR A 102 -65.35 -9.88 13.09
C TYR A 102 -65.02 -8.45 12.62
N GLY A 103 -64.42 -8.24 11.45
CA GLY A 103 -63.88 -6.94 11.01
C GLY A 103 -64.81 -6.15 10.08
N GLY A 104 -65.88 -5.59 10.62
CA GLY A 104 -66.61 -4.50 9.97
C GLY A 104 -65.76 -3.23 9.85
N GLN A 105 -65.81 -2.61 8.67
CA GLN A 105 -65.33 -1.27 8.32
C GLN A 105 -65.04 -0.31 9.49
N SER A 106 -63.81 0.22 9.55
CA SER A 106 -63.61 1.61 9.99
C SER A 106 -62.24 2.16 9.59
N SER A 107 -62.31 3.07 8.61
CA SER A 107 -61.69 4.40 8.59
C SER A 107 -60.21 4.57 8.93
N ARG A 108 -59.55 5.17 7.93
CA ARG A 108 -58.42 6.11 7.99
C ARG A 108 -58.40 7.03 9.23
N GLN A 109 -57.17 7.47 9.50
CA GLN A 109 -56.72 8.69 10.20
C GLN A 109 -56.41 8.59 11.70
N ALA A 110 -55.13 8.81 12.03
CA ALA A 110 -54.60 9.85 12.93
C ALA A 110 -53.17 9.43 13.30
N ARG A 111 -52.16 10.05 12.68
CA ARG A 111 -51.38 11.23 13.14
C ARG A 111 -50.24 10.91 14.12
N PRO A 112 -49.13 11.68 14.06
CA PRO A 112 -47.81 11.37 14.61
C PRO A 112 -47.48 12.24 15.84
N TRP A 113 -46.20 12.26 16.25
CA TRP A 113 -45.53 12.96 17.38
C TRP A 113 -45.42 12.12 18.66
N SER A 114 -44.25 11.59 19.04
CA SER A 114 -43.02 12.25 19.55
C SER A 114 -43.18 12.83 20.97
N HIS A 115 -42.69 12.15 22.01
CA HIS A 115 -41.61 12.66 22.88
C HIS A 115 -41.20 11.70 24.04
N MET A 116 -39.88 11.61 24.23
CA MET A 116 -39.08 11.46 25.47
C MET A 116 -39.26 10.24 26.40
N HIS A 117 -38.27 9.36 26.39
CA HIS A 117 -37.30 9.10 27.48
C HIS A 117 -36.20 8.22 26.86
N GLU A 118 -35.05 8.76 26.48
CA GLU A 118 -33.87 9.06 27.31
C GLU A 118 -33.14 7.80 27.82
N ALA A 119 -31.91 7.67 27.30
CA ALA A 119 -30.78 6.85 27.72
C ALA A 119 -31.03 5.35 27.98
N HIS A 120 -30.42 4.49 27.15
CA HIS A 120 -29.27 3.65 27.52
C HIS A 120 -28.67 3.03 26.24
N GLN A 121 -27.37 3.22 26.07
CA GLN A 121 -26.57 2.62 25.00
C GLN A 121 -26.37 1.11 25.22
N PRO A 122 -26.00 0.38 24.14
CA PRO A 122 -26.07 -1.08 24.06
C PRO A 122 -24.77 -1.75 24.51
N ASN A 123 -24.86 -3.00 24.98
CA ASN A 123 -23.74 -3.93 24.89
C ASN A 123 -24.19 -5.33 24.46
N PHE A 124 -23.33 -5.93 23.67
CA PHE A 124 -23.55 -7.06 22.78
C PHE A 124 -23.70 -8.41 23.51
N THR A 125 -24.71 -9.16 23.07
CA THR A 125 -24.65 -10.55 22.57
C THR A 125 -23.55 -11.51 23.07
N THR A 126 -23.95 -12.65 23.66
CA THR A 126 -23.89 -14.02 23.03
C THR A 126 -23.58 -15.16 24.03
N ARG A 127 -24.63 -15.94 24.37
CA ARG A 127 -24.78 -17.42 24.27
C ARG A 127 -23.60 -18.34 24.66
N LYS A 128 -23.86 -19.30 25.58
CA LYS A 128 -23.84 -20.78 25.38
C LYS A 128 -24.10 -21.57 26.69
N SER A 129 -25.12 -22.44 26.67
CA SER A 129 -25.22 -23.72 27.42
C SER A 129 -24.39 -24.81 26.70
N PRO A 130 -24.09 -26.03 27.25
CA PRO A 130 -24.77 -26.77 28.32
C PRO A 130 -23.88 -27.53 29.35
N ALA A 131 -24.55 -28.20 30.31
CA ALA A 131 -24.06 -29.04 31.43
C ALA A 131 -23.37 -30.36 31.00
N PRO A 132 -22.77 -31.18 31.91
CA PRO A 132 -23.53 -32.00 32.88
C PRO A 132 -22.89 -32.23 34.27
N THR A 133 -23.73 -32.58 35.24
CA THR A 133 -23.44 -33.19 36.55
C THR A 133 -23.08 -34.68 36.41
N PRO A 134 -22.29 -35.28 37.32
CA PRO A 134 -22.85 -36.19 38.33
C PRO A 134 -22.17 -35.99 39.71
N SER A 135 -22.91 -35.83 40.81
CA SER A 135 -23.43 -36.88 41.71
C SER A 135 -22.45 -37.32 42.83
N ARG A 136 -22.79 -36.84 44.04
CA ARG A 136 -22.70 -37.49 45.37
C ARG A 136 -21.37 -38.04 45.90
N ASP A 137 -20.96 -37.49 47.04
CA ASP A 137 -20.40 -38.24 48.18
C ASP A 137 -20.93 -37.67 49.51
N PRO A 138 -21.27 -38.50 50.52
CA PRO A 138 -21.47 -38.07 51.89
C PRO A 138 -20.33 -38.51 52.85
N VAL A 139 -19.83 -37.55 53.63
CA VAL A 139 -19.49 -37.59 55.07
C VAL A 139 -18.73 -38.82 55.64
N SER A 140 -17.49 -38.61 56.13
CA SER A 140 -17.09 -38.79 57.56
C SER A 140 -15.57 -38.58 57.83
N THR A 141 -15.29 -37.59 58.67
CA THR A 141 -14.26 -37.36 59.74
C THR A 141 -13.55 -38.61 60.34
N PRO A 142 -12.49 -38.52 61.22
CA PRO A 142 -11.35 -37.58 61.38
C PRO A 142 -9.94 -38.21 61.77
N VAL A 143 -8.91 -37.32 61.85
CA VAL A 143 -7.65 -37.26 62.69
C VAL A 143 -6.48 -38.27 62.51
N PRO A 144 -5.21 -37.96 62.92
CA PRO A 144 -4.42 -36.70 62.82
C PRO A 144 -2.88 -36.90 62.56
N VAL A 145 -2.10 -35.79 62.63
CA VAL A 145 -0.65 -35.69 62.98
C VAL A 145 0.40 -35.86 61.86
N SER A 146 0.91 -34.73 61.33
CA SER A 146 2.31 -34.26 61.49
C SER A 146 2.68 -33.17 60.47
N THR A 147 2.94 -31.97 60.96
CA THR A 147 3.89 -30.97 60.40
C THR A 147 5.26 -31.25 61.06
N PRO A 148 6.45 -30.76 60.60
CA PRO A 148 6.72 -29.70 59.62
C PRO A 148 7.93 -29.93 58.67
N VAL A 149 8.08 -29.14 57.59
CA VAL A 149 9.29 -28.37 57.16
C VAL A 149 8.85 -27.42 56.03
N PRO A 150 9.19 -26.11 56.05
CA PRO A 150 8.82 -25.17 54.98
C PRO A 150 9.86 -25.22 53.84
N VAL A 151 9.39 -25.43 52.60
CA VAL A 151 10.16 -25.19 51.38
C VAL A 151 9.63 -23.89 50.77
N PRO A 152 10.47 -22.89 50.48
CA PRO A 152 10.00 -21.62 49.92
C PRO A 152 9.43 -21.86 48.52
N THR A 153 8.19 -21.39 48.34
CA THR A 153 7.46 -21.30 47.09
C THR A 153 8.25 -20.51 46.05
N PRO A 154 8.32 -20.94 44.78
CA PRO A 154 8.93 -20.17 43.72
C PRO A 154 8.08 -18.94 43.40
N THR A 155 8.74 -17.79 43.47
CA THR A 155 8.29 -16.47 43.05
C THR A 155 7.71 -16.49 41.64
N ASP A 156 6.47 -16.01 41.51
CA ASP A 156 5.82 -15.59 40.26
C ASP A 156 6.76 -14.69 39.43
N PRO A 157 7.04 -14.99 38.14
CA PRO A 157 7.67 -14.04 37.26
C PRO A 157 6.67 -12.96 36.83
N LYS A 158 6.94 -11.75 37.33
CA LYS A 158 6.48 -10.44 36.87
C LYS A 158 6.61 -10.32 35.33
N PRO A 159 5.68 -9.64 34.63
CA PRO A 159 5.68 -9.56 33.17
C PRO A 159 6.97 -8.93 32.64
N GLU A 160 7.60 -9.60 31.68
CA GLU A 160 8.67 -9.07 30.84
C GLU A 160 8.13 -7.86 30.06
N GLU A 161 8.61 -6.66 30.38
CA GLU A 161 8.46 -5.48 29.53
C GLU A 161 9.31 -5.68 28.27
N GLU A 162 8.65 -5.78 27.11
CA GLU A 162 9.29 -5.67 25.81
C GLU A 162 10.05 -4.32 25.71
N PRO A 163 11.22 -4.27 25.05
CA PRO A 163 12.02 -3.06 24.97
C PRO A 163 11.25 -1.96 24.22
N GLN A 164 10.80 -0.94 24.96
CA GLN A 164 10.24 0.27 24.37
C GLN A 164 11.34 1.00 23.60
N ILE A 165 11.37 0.82 22.28
CA ILE A 165 12.28 1.55 21.41
C ILE A 165 11.90 3.03 21.47
N ASP A 166 12.86 3.90 21.81
CA ASP A 166 12.63 5.34 21.84
C ASP A 166 12.32 5.83 20.42
N THR A 167 11.05 6.20 20.24
CA THR A 167 10.43 6.54 18.97
C THR A 167 10.35 8.07 18.80
N ALA A 168 10.70 8.83 19.85
CA ALA A 168 10.77 10.28 19.86
C ALA A 168 11.71 10.89 18.79
N PRO A 169 12.91 10.35 18.48
CA PRO A 169 13.79 10.96 17.49
C PRO A 169 13.19 10.95 16.09
N SER A 170 12.49 9.88 15.71
CA SER A 170 11.81 9.77 14.41
C SER A 170 10.65 10.76 14.29
N HIS A 171 9.87 10.94 15.36
CA HIS A 171 8.83 11.97 15.41
C HIS A 171 9.40 13.38 15.29
N ALA A 172 10.47 13.68 16.03
CA ALA A 172 11.16 14.97 15.98
C ALA A 172 11.74 15.24 14.57
N ALA A 173 12.30 14.22 13.92
CA ALA A 173 12.82 14.33 12.56
C ALA A 173 11.71 14.68 11.55
N ILE A 174 10.55 14.02 11.62
CA ILE A 174 9.41 14.34 10.76
C ILE A 174 8.92 15.77 11.00
N GLN A 175 8.78 16.19 12.26
CA GLN A 175 8.38 17.55 12.60
C GLN A 175 9.39 18.59 12.13
N SER A 176 10.69 18.30 12.21
CA SER A 176 11.75 19.16 11.68
C SER A 176 11.67 19.32 10.17
N VAL A 177 11.39 18.24 9.44
CA VAL A 177 11.17 18.30 7.98
C VAL A 177 9.93 19.13 7.64
N LEU A 178 8.82 18.93 8.33
CA LEU A 178 7.60 19.72 8.11
C LEU A 178 7.82 21.21 8.41
N SER A 179 8.57 21.52 9.48
CA SER A 179 8.96 22.91 9.80
C SER A 179 9.83 23.50 8.69
N SER A 180 10.78 22.73 8.16
CA SER A 180 11.63 23.13 7.03
C SER A 180 10.79 23.39 5.77
N LEU A 181 9.79 22.55 5.49
CA LEU A 181 8.86 22.77 4.38
C LEU A 181 8.11 24.10 4.54
N THR A 182 7.56 24.38 5.73
CA THR A 182 6.84 25.63 5.96
C THR A 182 7.72 26.87 5.83
N ALA A 183 8.98 26.78 6.27
CA ALA A 183 9.95 27.86 6.09
C ALA A 183 10.25 28.10 4.60
N LEU A 184 10.53 27.04 3.85
CA LEU A 184 10.77 27.12 2.40
C LEU A 184 9.56 27.70 1.67
N GLN A 185 8.33 27.29 2.01
CA GLN A 185 7.10 27.83 1.43
C GLN A 185 6.92 29.32 1.71
N SER A 186 7.34 29.81 2.88
CA SER A 186 7.23 31.23 3.24
C SER A 186 8.30 32.12 2.59
N GLU A 187 9.49 31.56 2.33
CA GLU A 187 10.60 32.27 1.70
C GLU A 187 10.49 32.26 0.17
N PHE A 188 9.88 31.21 -0.38
CA PHE A 188 9.78 31.04 -1.82
C PHE A 188 8.83 32.05 -2.48
N THR A 189 9.37 32.77 -3.46
CA THR A 189 8.58 33.64 -4.34
C THR A 189 8.70 33.11 -5.77
N PHE A 190 7.56 32.82 -6.39
CA PHE A 190 7.54 32.29 -7.75
C PHE A 190 7.91 33.38 -8.77
N PRO A 191 8.91 33.15 -9.65
CA PRO A 191 9.30 34.11 -10.69
C PRO A 191 8.15 34.39 -11.68
N THR A 192 8.02 35.64 -12.14
CA THR A 192 7.01 36.03 -13.13
C THR A 192 7.39 35.68 -14.57
N GLN A 193 8.68 35.41 -14.82
CA GLN A 193 9.22 35.00 -16.12
C GLN A 193 10.09 33.75 -15.92
N LEU A 194 9.99 32.82 -16.86
CA LEU A 194 10.75 31.57 -16.85
C LEU A 194 11.48 31.43 -18.17
N ASP A 195 12.78 31.13 -18.10
CA ASP A 195 13.58 30.88 -19.29
C ASP A 195 13.55 29.40 -19.66
N PHE A 196 13.25 29.08 -20.91
CA PHE A 196 13.26 27.71 -21.41
C PHE A 196 14.44 27.48 -22.33
N GLN A 197 14.97 26.25 -22.33
CA GLN A 197 16.00 25.87 -23.30
C GLN A 197 15.40 25.82 -24.71
N PRO A 198 16.10 26.35 -25.73
CA PRO A 198 15.57 26.43 -27.08
C PRO A 198 15.23 25.04 -27.63
N GLY A 199 13.99 24.88 -28.12
CA GLY A 199 13.50 23.60 -28.67
C GLY A 199 13.07 22.57 -27.62
N SER A 200 12.91 22.95 -26.34
CA SER A 200 12.42 22.07 -25.30
C SER A 200 11.48 22.78 -24.31
N SER A 201 10.68 22.01 -23.58
CA SER A 201 9.89 22.49 -22.44
C SER A 201 10.68 22.50 -21.12
N LYS A 202 12.00 22.30 -21.17
CA LYS A 202 12.86 22.25 -19.98
C LYS A 202 13.34 23.65 -19.60
N LEU A 203 13.26 23.97 -18.32
CA LEU A 203 13.79 25.20 -17.76
C LEU A 203 15.30 25.29 -18.00
N ALA A 204 15.75 26.44 -18.49
CA ALA A 204 17.16 26.75 -18.61
C ALA A 204 17.79 26.94 -17.22
N TYR A 205 19.09 26.67 -17.11
CA TYR A 205 19.88 26.97 -15.92
C TYR A 205 20.37 28.42 -16.00
N THR A 206 19.44 29.37 -15.96
CA THR A 206 19.70 30.80 -15.90
C THR A 206 19.52 31.32 -14.46
N PRO A 207 20.14 32.46 -14.09
CA PRO A 207 19.94 33.09 -12.79
C PRO A 207 18.48 33.37 -12.46
N ASP A 208 17.66 33.68 -13.46
CA ASP A 208 16.23 33.99 -13.30
C ASP A 208 15.41 32.76 -12.85
N ASN A 209 15.79 31.56 -13.31
CA ASN A 209 15.20 30.30 -12.87
C ASN A 209 15.85 29.72 -11.60
N ALA A 210 16.94 30.31 -11.10
CA ALA A 210 17.69 29.76 -9.97
C ALA A 210 16.86 29.59 -8.68
N PRO A 211 15.96 30.54 -8.31
CA PRO A 211 15.08 30.35 -7.15
C PRO A 211 14.15 29.13 -7.29
N LEU A 212 13.67 28.87 -8.51
CA LEU A 212 12.79 27.74 -8.79
C LEU A 212 13.54 26.40 -8.73
N HIS A 213 14.69 26.29 -9.41
CA HIS A 213 15.54 25.09 -9.32
C HIS A 213 16.01 24.82 -7.89
N GLY A 214 16.36 25.88 -7.15
CA GLY A 214 16.75 25.79 -5.75
C GLY A 214 15.64 25.27 -4.86
N TYR A 215 14.42 25.77 -5.05
CA TYR A 215 13.24 25.32 -4.30
C TYR A 215 12.87 23.87 -4.62
N GLU A 216 12.86 23.46 -5.90
CA GLU A 216 12.62 22.07 -6.30
C GLU A 216 13.68 21.10 -5.74
N HIS A 217 14.94 21.51 -5.79
CA HIS A 217 16.03 20.74 -5.21
C HIS A 217 15.87 20.61 -3.69
N ALA A 218 15.47 21.68 -3.01
CA ALA A 218 15.21 21.66 -1.57
C ALA A 218 14.05 20.73 -1.20
N LEU A 219 12.93 20.76 -1.93
CA LEU A 219 11.78 19.87 -1.72
C LEU A 219 12.15 18.39 -1.94
N THR A 220 12.92 18.09 -2.99
CA THR A 220 13.44 16.73 -3.25
C THR A 220 14.39 16.27 -2.14
N GLY A 221 15.18 17.20 -1.61
CA GLY A 221 16.02 16.97 -0.43
C GLY A 221 15.22 16.64 0.83
N LEU A 222 14.07 17.29 1.05
CA LEU A 222 13.17 16.97 2.16
C LEU A 222 12.55 15.57 2.03
N LEU A 223 12.17 15.16 0.82
CA LEU A 223 11.70 13.79 0.56
C LEU A 223 12.78 12.75 0.91
N THR A 224 14.01 12.98 0.46
CA THR A 224 15.15 12.10 0.76
C THR A 224 15.40 11.99 2.27
N LYS A 225 15.25 13.11 3.02
CA LYS A 225 15.36 13.12 4.48
C LYS A 225 14.24 12.32 5.15
N LEU A 226 13.01 12.39 4.65
CA LEU A 226 11.89 11.59 5.18
C LEU A 226 12.08 10.10 4.94
N ASP A 227 12.58 9.70 3.77
CA ASP A 227 12.84 8.30 3.44
C ASP A 227 13.89 7.67 4.36
N ALA A 228 14.86 8.47 4.82
CA ALA A 228 15.87 8.04 5.78
C ALA A 228 15.33 7.88 7.22
N VAL A 229 14.13 8.39 7.54
CA VAL A 229 13.55 8.24 8.89
C VAL A 229 13.03 6.82 9.09
N GLU A 230 13.67 6.09 10.01
CA GLU A 230 13.24 4.75 10.41
C GLU A 230 12.01 4.80 11.32
N SER A 231 11.11 3.82 11.14
CA SER A 231 9.87 3.74 11.92
C SER A 231 9.93 2.76 13.08
N TYR A 232 10.99 1.96 13.21
CA TYR A 232 11.16 0.94 14.26
C TYR A 232 9.95 0.01 14.51
N GLY A 233 9.05 -0.11 13.53
CA GLY A 233 7.81 -0.90 13.66
C GLY A 233 6.57 -0.10 14.06
N ASP A 234 6.70 1.18 14.41
CA ASP A 234 5.59 2.04 14.77
C ASP A 234 4.75 2.44 13.54
N GLY A 235 3.45 2.12 13.61
CA GLY A 235 2.47 2.45 12.59
C GLY A 235 2.16 3.94 12.50
N GLU A 236 2.24 4.68 13.61
CA GLU A 236 1.96 6.11 13.64
C GLU A 236 3.06 6.91 12.96
N ILE A 237 4.35 6.56 13.18
CA ILE A 237 5.45 7.13 12.38
C ILE A 237 5.26 6.85 10.89
N ARG A 238 4.93 5.61 10.53
CA ARG A 238 4.74 5.25 9.11
C ARG A 238 3.64 6.10 8.48
N ARG A 239 2.54 6.34 9.20
CA ARG A 239 1.45 7.19 8.75
C ARG A 239 1.90 8.65 8.64
N ALA A 240 2.52 9.20 9.69
CA ALA A 240 3.01 10.58 9.72
C ALA A 240 4.02 10.86 8.60
N ARG A 241 4.97 9.94 8.37
CA ARG A 241 5.95 10.03 7.28
C ARG A 241 5.26 10.02 5.92
N LYS A 242 4.27 9.14 5.72
CA LYS A 242 3.51 9.07 4.46
C LYS A 242 2.70 10.34 4.21
N GLU A 243 2.10 10.91 5.26
CA GLU A 243 1.40 12.19 5.16
C GLU A 243 2.36 13.33 4.82
N ALA A 244 3.52 13.39 5.46
CA ALA A 244 4.55 14.37 5.17
C ALA A 244 5.07 14.27 3.72
N VAL A 245 5.35 13.05 3.23
CA VAL A 245 5.73 12.81 1.83
C VAL A 245 4.65 13.34 0.89
N LYS A 246 3.39 12.97 1.14
CA LYS A 246 2.25 13.42 0.31
C LYS A 246 2.11 14.94 0.29
N THR A 247 2.38 15.62 1.41
CA THR A 247 2.33 17.09 1.44
C THR A 247 3.42 17.74 0.60
N ILE A 248 4.63 17.17 0.59
CA ILE A 248 5.76 17.68 -0.21
C ILE A 248 5.54 17.38 -1.70
N GLU A 249 5.07 16.17 -2.04
CA GLU A 249 4.73 15.80 -3.43
C GLU A 249 3.65 16.71 -4.01
N LYS A 250 2.63 17.05 -3.23
CA LYS A 250 1.58 17.99 -3.64
C LYS A 250 2.14 19.39 -3.92
N GLU A 251 3.13 19.83 -3.16
CA GLU A 251 3.80 21.11 -3.40
C GLU A 251 4.65 21.08 -4.68
N LEU A 252 5.34 19.98 -4.97
CA LEU A 252 6.03 19.78 -6.24
C LEU A 252 5.06 19.79 -7.44
N GLU A 253 3.92 19.10 -7.31
CA GLU A 253 2.86 19.11 -8.34
C GLU A 253 2.33 20.53 -8.60
N ARG A 254 2.09 21.30 -7.54
CA ARG A 254 1.71 22.71 -7.65
C ARG A 254 2.75 23.54 -8.42
N LEU A 255 4.05 23.32 -8.19
CA LEU A 255 5.09 24.02 -8.96
C LEU A 255 5.03 23.67 -10.44
N ASP A 256 4.84 22.39 -10.76
CA ASP A 256 4.72 21.95 -12.15
C ASP A 256 3.49 22.56 -12.83
N GLU A 257 2.35 22.63 -12.14
CA GLU A 257 1.16 23.35 -12.62
C GLU A 257 1.43 24.84 -12.86
N MET A 258 2.14 25.51 -11.94
CA MET A 258 2.49 26.93 -12.09
C MET A 258 3.44 27.17 -13.27
N LYS A 259 4.42 26.29 -13.50
CA LYS A 259 5.27 26.34 -14.72
C LYS A 259 4.43 26.23 -15.98
N LEU A 260 3.52 25.26 -16.02
CA LEU A 260 2.67 25.02 -17.18
C LEU A 260 1.76 26.21 -17.48
N CYS A 261 1.18 26.84 -16.45
CA CYS A 261 0.35 28.04 -16.61
C CYS A 261 1.09 29.21 -17.28
N ILE A 262 2.35 29.45 -16.89
CA ILE A 262 3.19 30.46 -17.56
C ILE A 262 3.47 30.07 -19.01
N THR A 263 3.79 28.80 -19.28
CA THR A 263 4.05 28.35 -20.67
C THR A 263 2.85 28.47 -21.59
N THR A 264 1.62 28.31 -21.08
CA THR A 264 0.40 28.40 -21.90
C THR A 264 -0.07 29.83 -22.16
N SER A 265 0.48 30.82 -21.43
CA SER A 265 0.06 32.22 -21.52
C SER A 265 0.93 33.07 -22.47
N THR A 266 1.91 32.44 -23.14
CA THR A 266 2.85 33.11 -24.07
C THR A 266 2.67 32.61 -25.49
#